data_AF-A0AAW2PC32-F1
#
_entry.id   AF-A0AAW2PC32-F1
#
_cell.length_a   1.000
_cell.length_b   1.000
_cell.length_c   1.000
_cell.angle_alpha   90.00
_cell.angle_beta   90.00
_cell.angle_gamma   90.00
#
_symmetry.space_group_name_H-M   'P 1'
#
loop_
_entity.id
_entity.type
_entity.pdbx_description
1 polymer ?
#
loop_
_entity_poly.entity_id
_entity_poly.type
_entity_poly.pdbx_seq_one_letter_code
_entity_poly.pdbx_strand_id
1 'polypeptide(L)'
;MAVWPLAAEQQANAFLLVKEIEMAVEIKIDYNKDNNVIVGSEMIETAIRQLMDPENGVRLKVRALKEKSRLALMEGGSSFNYMKRFIENVMDDVS
;
A
#
# COMPACT_ATOMS: atom_id res chain seq x y z
N MET A 1 7.51 0.62 2.99
CA MET A 1 7.46 -0.79 3.46
C MET A 1 8.43 -1.62 2.64
N ALA A 2 8.85 -2.78 3.14
CA ALA A 2 9.47 -3.81 2.31
C ALA A 2 8.42 -4.92 2.10
N VAL A 3 8.05 -5.23 0.86
CA VAL A 3 6.91 -6.12 0.56
C VAL A 3 7.35 -7.57 0.38
N TRP A 4 6.72 -8.45 1.14
CA TRP A 4 6.84 -9.90 1.05
C TRP A 4 5.42 -10.49 1.12
N PRO A 5 4.73 -10.62 -0.03
CA PRO A 5 3.39 -11.20 -0.08
C PRO A 5 3.44 -12.69 0.29
N LEU A 6 2.38 -13.18 0.94
CA LEU A 6 2.24 -14.58 1.37
C LEU A 6 1.06 -15.28 0.66
N ALA A 7 -0.07 -14.60 0.51
CA ALA A 7 -1.28 -15.17 -0.08
C ALA A 7 -2.31 -14.11 -0.51
N ALA A 8 -3.38 -14.59 -1.16
CA ALA A 8 -4.57 -13.83 -1.53
C ALA A 8 -4.25 -12.61 -2.41
N GLU A 9 -4.77 -11.43 -2.07
CA GLU A 9 -4.59 -10.20 -2.83
C GLU A 9 -3.21 -9.55 -2.63
N GLN A 10 -2.36 -10.11 -1.76
CA GLN A 10 -1.09 -9.48 -1.39
C GLN A 10 -0.13 -9.35 -2.56
N GLN A 11 -0.12 -10.28 -3.52
CA GLN A 11 0.71 -10.18 -4.72
C GLN A 11 0.30 -8.97 -5.57
N ALA A 12 -1.00 -8.73 -5.74
CA ALA A 12 -1.51 -7.56 -6.45
C ALA A 12 -1.19 -6.26 -5.69
N ASN A 13 -1.37 -6.24 -4.37
CA ASN A 13 -0.99 -5.10 -3.54
C ASN A 13 0.52 -4.82 -3.58
N ALA A 14 1.36 -5.86 -3.61
CA ALA A 14 2.81 -5.73 -3.71
C ALA A 14 3.22 -5.15 -5.08
N PHE A 15 2.58 -5.59 -6.17
CA PHE A 15 2.78 -5.02 -7.50
C PHE A 15 2.38 -3.54 -7.53
N LEU A 16 1.18 -3.19 -7.07
CA LEU A 16 0.70 -1.81 -6.95
C LEU A 16 1.71 -0.96 -6.16
N LEU A 17 2.07 -1.39 -4.95
CA LEU A 17 2.93 -0.64 -4.03
C LEU A 17 4.35 -0.41 -4.58
N VAL A 18 4.93 -1.37 -5.29
CA VAL A 18 6.32 -1.27 -5.77
C VAL A 18 6.40 -0.72 -7.18
N LYS A 19 5.57 -1.21 -8.11
CA LYS A 19 5.70 -0.92 -9.54
C LYS A 19 4.85 0.27 -9.99
N GLU A 20 3.66 0.47 -9.40
CA GLU A 20 2.74 1.51 -9.87
C GLU A 20 2.85 2.80 -9.07
N ILE A 21 2.79 2.71 -7.73
CA ILE A 21 2.83 3.91 -6.87
C ILE A 21 4.22 4.16 -6.26
N GLU A 22 5.14 3.19 -6.37
CA GLU A 22 6.55 3.27 -5.95
C GLU A 22 6.71 3.75 -4.49
N MET A 23 5.89 3.19 -3.60
CA MET A 23 5.84 3.51 -2.16
C MET A 23 6.39 2.40 -1.27
N ALA A 24 6.93 1.35 -1.87
CA ALA A 24 7.54 0.24 -1.18
C ALA A 24 8.78 -0.28 -1.91
N VAL A 25 9.60 -1.00 -1.15
CA VAL A 25 10.76 -1.75 -1.63
C VAL A 25 10.35 -3.22 -1.76
N GLU A 26 10.86 -3.90 -2.77
CA GLU A 26 10.60 -5.32 -3.01
C GLU A 26 11.52 -6.22 -2.17
N ILE A 27 10.95 -7.20 -1.47
CA ILE A 27 11.70 -8.39 -1.02
C ILE A 27 11.52 -9.49 -2.07
N LYS A 28 10.27 -9.84 -2.40
CA LYS A 28 9.95 -10.83 -3.44
C LYS A 28 8.48 -10.73 -3.87
N ILE A 29 8.14 -9.95 -4.90
CA ILE A 29 6.73 -9.70 -5.28
C ILE A 29 6.02 -10.97 -5.78
N ASP A 30 6.76 -11.87 -6.41
CA ASP A 30 6.31 -13.15 -6.95
C ASP A 30 6.45 -14.31 -5.94
N TYR A 31 6.57 -14.01 -4.64
CA TYR A 31 6.63 -15.07 -3.62
C TYR A 31 5.36 -15.93 -3.65
N ASN A 32 5.59 -17.24 -3.69
CA ASN A 32 4.56 -18.25 -3.56
C ASN A 32 5.04 -19.34 -2.58
N LYS A 33 4.31 -19.46 -1.47
CA LYS A 33 4.60 -20.44 -0.41
C LYS A 33 4.55 -21.90 -0.90
N ASP A 34 3.77 -22.18 -1.94
CA ASP A 34 3.56 -23.54 -2.45
C ASP A 34 4.70 -23.99 -3.38
N ASN A 35 5.58 -23.07 -3.79
CA ASN A 35 6.69 -23.34 -4.72
C ASN A 35 7.98 -23.78 -4.00
N ASN A 36 7.95 -24.06 -2.70
CA ASN A 36 9.13 -24.39 -1.87
C ASN A 36 10.29 -23.38 -1.98
N VAL A 37 9.97 -22.11 -2.32
CA VAL A 37 10.97 -21.05 -2.45
C VAL A 37 11.29 -20.48 -1.07
N ILE A 38 12.58 -20.51 -0.70
CA ILE A 38 13.11 -19.84 0.48
C ILE A 38 13.70 -18.50 0.04
N VAL A 39 13.28 -17.42 0.69
CA VAL A 39 13.87 -16.09 0.47
C VAL A 39 15.23 -16.04 1.19
N GLY A 40 16.29 -15.85 0.42
CA GLY A 40 17.65 -15.72 0.93
C GLY A 40 17.85 -14.49 1.81
N SER A 41 18.78 -14.58 2.76
CA SER A 41 19.09 -13.48 3.67
C SER A 41 19.65 -12.26 2.95
N GLU A 42 20.30 -12.43 1.79
CA GLU A 42 20.85 -11.33 1.00
C GLU A 42 19.74 -10.45 0.39
N MET A 43 18.63 -11.06 -0.04
CA MET A 43 17.45 -10.33 -0.54
C MET A 43 16.82 -9.50 0.59
N ILE A 44 16.69 -10.09 1.78
CA ILE A 44 16.14 -9.42 2.95
C ILE A 44 17.04 -8.24 3.37
N GLU A 45 18.36 -8.47 3.46
CA GLU A 45 19.33 -7.43 3.80
C GLU A 45 19.28 -6.26 2.81
N THR A 46 19.25 -6.56 1.51
CA THR A 46 19.20 -5.55 0.45
C THR A 46 17.94 -4.70 0.55
N ALA A 47 16.78 -5.33 0.75
CA ALA A 47 15.51 -4.62 0.90
C ALA A 47 15.49 -3.73 2.15
N ILE A 48 16.05 -4.20 3.27
CA ILE A 48 16.18 -3.40 4.50
C ILE A 48 17.09 -2.20 4.26
N ARG A 49 18.27 -2.40 3.64
CA ARG A 49 19.20 -1.31 3.33
C ARG A 49 18.54 -0.25 2.45
N GLN A 50 17.85 -0.66 1.39
CA GLN A 50 17.11 0.26 0.52
C GLN A 50 15.99 1.00 1.27
N LEU A 51 15.25 0.32 2.15
CA LEU A 51 14.18 0.96 2.92
C LEU A 51 14.71 1.98 3.94
N MET A 52 15.91 1.74 4.47
CA MET A 52 16.56 2.59 5.46
C MET A 52 17.42 3.70 4.85
N ASP A 53 17.70 3.64 3.55
CA ASP A 53 18.40 4.67 2.81
C ASP A 53 17.65 6.02 2.90
N PRO A 54 18.27 7.08 3.44
CA PRO A 54 17.65 8.40 3.51
C PRO A 54 17.42 9.04 2.13
N GLU A 55 18.19 8.65 1.12
CA GLU A 55 18.04 9.14 -0.26
C GLU A 55 16.90 8.42 -1.02
N ASN A 56 16.32 7.37 -0.42
CA ASN A 56 15.20 6.67 -1.03
C ASN A 56 13.92 7.53 -1.02
N GLY A 57 13.47 7.92 -2.21
CA GLY A 57 12.27 8.73 -2.45
C GLY A 57 10.95 8.12 -1.96
N VAL A 58 10.92 6.83 -1.62
CA VAL A 58 9.76 6.15 -1.01
C VAL A 58 9.24 6.92 0.20
N ARG A 59 10.14 7.44 1.06
CA ARG A 59 9.73 8.18 2.28
C ARG A 59 8.96 9.46 1.96
N LEU A 60 9.33 10.16 0.89
CA LEU A 60 8.65 11.37 0.45
C LEU A 60 7.25 11.06 -0.06
N LYS A 61 7.12 10.04 -0.91
CA LYS A 61 5.81 9.59 -1.43
C LYS A 61 4.88 9.12 -0.31
N VAL A 62 5.40 8.34 0.65
CA VAL A 62 4.65 7.90 1.83
C VAL A 62 4.18 9.08 2.70
N ARG A 63 5.02 10.09 2.92
CA ARG A 63 4.61 11.30 3.67
C ARG A 63 3.52 12.08 2.94
N ALA A 64 3.64 12.24 1.62
CA ALA A 64 2.63 12.91 0.82
C ALA A 64 1.29 12.16 0.84
N LEU A 65 1.31 10.83 0.70
CA LEU A 65 0.09 10.03 0.80
C LEU A 65 -0.51 10.09 2.20
N LYS A 66 0.31 10.04 3.27
CA LYS A 66 -0.17 10.16 4.66
C LYS A 66 -1.01 11.42 4.84
N GLU A 67 -0.54 12.56 4.33
CA GLU A 67 -1.29 13.81 4.45
C GLU A 67 -2.56 13.80 3.60
N LYS A 68 -2.51 13.30 2.36
CA LYS A 68 -3.69 13.14 1.51
C LYS A 68 -4.75 12.22 2.14
N SER A 69 -4.33 11.10 2.73
CA SER A 69 -5.23 10.17 3.42
C SER A 69 -5.91 10.81 4.62
N ARG A 70 -5.20 11.66 5.37
CA ARG A 70 -5.78 12.42 6.47
C ARG A 70 -6.83 13.42 5.96
N LEU A 71 -6.49 14.20 4.93
CA LEU A 71 -7.40 15.19 4.33
C LEU A 71 -8.64 14.55 3.71
N ALA A 72 -8.52 13.36 3.10
CA ALA A 72 -9.65 12.64 2.51
C ALA A 72 -10.75 12.29 3.53
N LEU A 73 -10.38 12.09 4.80
CA LEU A 73 -11.29 11.69 5.89
C LEU A 73 -11.88 12.88 6.68
N MET A 74 -11.27 14.06 6.60
CA MET A 74 -11.79 15.25 7.30
C MET A 74 -13.12 15.72 6.71
N GLU A 75 -13.85 16.55 7.46
CA GLU A 75 -15.07 17.19 6.95
C GLU A 75 -14.78 17.95 5.65
N GLY A 76 -15.63 17.76 4.65
CA GLY A 76 -15.43 18.26 3.29
C GLY A 76 -14.41 17.48 2.46
N GLY A 77 -13.71 16.50 3.03
CA GLY A 77 -12.79 15.59 2.36
C GLY A 77 -13.50 14.60 1.45
N SER A 78 -12.74 13.99 0.52
CA SER A 78 -13.31 13.12 -0.51
C SER A 78 -14.07 11.93 0.08
N SER A 79 -13.44 11.16 0.97
CA SER A 79 -14.05 9.97 1.58
C SER A 79 -15.20 10.33 2.51
N PHE A 80 -15.08 11.45 3.24
CA PHE A 80 -16.18 11.98 4.05
C PHE A 80 -17.41 12.29 3.20
N ASN A 81 -17.23 13.03 2.09
CA ASN A 81 -18.32 13.38 1.18
C ASN A 81 -18.92 12.16 0.49
N TYR A 82 -18.09 11.18 0.08
CA TYR A 82 -18.58 9.93 -0.49
C TYR A 82 -19.42 9.13 0.50
N MET A 83 -18.99 9.03 1.77
CA MET A 83 -19.75 8.34 2.80
C MET A 83 -21.09 9.03 3.07
N LYS A 84 -21.09 10.36 3.17
CA LYS A 84 -22.33 11.14 3.34
C LYS A 84 -23.32 10.86 2.20
N ARG A 85 -22.87 10.96 0.95
CA ARG A 85 -23.68 10.65 -0.24
C ARG A 85 -24.18 9.21 -0.26
N PHE A 86 -23.33 8.26 0.14
CA PHE A 86 -23.73 6.87 0.23
C PHE A 86 -24.88 6.67 1.21
N ILE A 87 -24.79 7.29 2.40
CA ILE A 87 -25.86 7.22 3.41
C ILE A 87 -27.14 7.89 2.90
N GLU A 88 -27.05 9.07 2.29
CA GLU A 88 -28.20 9.76 1.67
C GLU A 88 -28.91 8.86 0.64
N ASN A 89 -28.16 8.28 -0.30
CA ASN A 89 -28.72 7.38 -1.31
C ASN A 89 -29.41 6.16 -0.68
N VAL A 90 -28.79 5.52 0.32
CA VAL A 90 -29.39 4.36 0.99
C VAL A 90 -30.67 4.74 1.74
N MET A 91 -30.75 5.93 2.34
CA MET A 91 -31.96 6.40 3.02
C MET A 91 -33.09 6.73 2.04
N ASP A 92 -32.75 7.32 0.90
CA ASP A 92 -33.71 7.64 -0.17
C ASP A 92 -34.27 6.35 -0.82
N ASP A 93 -33.45 5.31 -0.98
CA ASP A 93 -33.87 4.03 -1.57
C ASP A 93 -34.77 3.18 -0.65
N VAL A 94 -34.73 3.43 0.67
CA VAL A 94 -35.46 2.64 1.69
C VAL A 94 -36.76 3.34 2.15
N SER A 95 -36.94 4.62 1.81
CA SER A 95 -38.13 5.43 2.15
C SER A 95 -39.23 5.33 1.09
#